data_AF-A0A4R8MPG2-F1
#
_entry.id   AF-A0A4R8MPG2-F1
#
_cell.length_a   1.000
_cell.length_b   1.000
_cell.length_c   1.000
_cell.angle_alpha   90.00
_cell.angle_beta   90.00
_cell.angle_gamma   90.00
#
_symmetry.space_group_name_H-M   'P 1'
#
loop_
_entity.id
_entity.type
_entity.pdbx_description
1 polymer ?
#
loop_
_entity_poly.entity_id
_entity_poly.type
_entity_poly.pdbx_seq_one_letter_code
_entity_poly.pdbx_strand_id
1 'polypeptide(L)'
;MKEFKIILIIVFFSSFPIQAQWFPKSKSFEDVWTSYYSKQNLFSQAYGIQTRDMIRPATEAEEEDFSFYWKSCHQTEIKDLTQILRYISFYDAILTVRQCVTANKEEQIQLEKQTKKKIFDLIVLPKFEILESEIKNEELIPLLEELRNEWEKTIYVFSNLYKSHEVLFLGKEREYTLAINRVLYSDMPEARRKTLILRLLHDMKQQNRSTYQLFYYSKQNPWSASNLNEENTESKKFYLSLIEEWKVDPDFDTDQINTLNEFQTCLEEIPNTNPKIRILGFFGFFSDYGRFTTKDQFSFSQTNQTRVRFIRQTLFRSHHFQKRLENVMISCKNSVQSVKEI
;
A
#
# COMPACT_ATOMS: atom_id res chain seq x y z
N MET A 1 14.35 72.02 23.08
CA MET A 1 13.07 71.36 22.67
C MET A 1 13.05 70.85 21.21
N LYS A 2 14.21 70.62 20.57
CA LYS A 2 14.31 70.01 19.22
C LYS A 2 14.90 68.59 19.25
N GLU A 3 15.69 68.25 20.27
CA GLU A 3 16.36 66.94 20.36
C GLU A 3 15.44 65.79 20.82
N PHE A 4 14.36 66.08 21.55
CA PHE A 4 13.39 65.07 21.98
C PHE A 4 12.46 64.56 20.86
N LYS A 5 12.38 65.25 19.72
CA LYS A 5 11.53 64.81 18.59
C LYS A 5 12.18 63.77 17.71
N ILE A 6 13.51 63.66 17.71
CA ILE A 6 14.24 62.69 16.86
C ILE A 6 14.22 61.29 17.49
N ILE A 7 14.30 61.22 18.83
CA ILE A 7 14.26 59.95 19.56
C ILE A 7 12.87 59.30 19.48
N LEU A 8 11.79 60.10 19.48
CA LEU A 8 10.42 59.58 19.43
C LEU A 8 10.04 58.99 18.05
N ILE A 9 10.69 59.45 16.97
CA ILE A 9 10.47 58.91 15.62
C ILE A 9 11.21 57.57 15.45
N ILE A 10 12.39 57.40 16.04
CA ILE A 10 13.15 56.14 15.95
C ILE A 10 12.47 55.00 16.74
N VAL A 11 11.83 55.30 17.87
CA VAL A 11 11.10 54.30 18.69
C VAL A 11 9.77 53.88 18.04
N PHE A 12 9.16 54.72 17.21
CA PHE A 12 7.95 54.38 16.45
C PHE A 12 8.22 53.49 15.22
N PHE A 13 9.47 53.44 14.72
CA PHE A 13 9.85 52.52 13.64
C PHE A 13 10.38 51.17 14.15
N SER A 14 10.71 51.04 15.44
CA SER A 14 11.17 49.76 16.03
C SER A 14 10.04 48.87 16.57
N SER A 15 8.77 49.28 16.40
CA SER A 15 7.60 48.59 16.99
C SER A 15 6.52 48.21 15.98
N PHE A 16 6.78 48.34 14.68
CA PHE A 16 5.96 47.62 13.71
C PHE A 16 6.34 46.14 13.74
N PRO A 17 5.39 45.21 13.98
CA PRO A 17 5.67 43.81 13.74
C PRO A 17 6.04 43.70 12.28
N ILE A 18 7.28 43.30 12.01
CA ILE A 18 7.70 42.88 10.68
C ILE A 18 6.75 41.72 10.34
N GLN A 19 5.66 42.02 9.64
CA GLN A 19 4.81 40.98 9.09
C GLN A 19 5.72 40.19 8.17
N ALA A 20 5.95 38.94 8.53
CA ALA A 20 6.65 37.95 7.74
C ALA A 20 5.80 37.62 6.48
N GLN A 21 5.56 38.61 5.63
CA GLN A 21 4.90 38.49 4.33
C GLN A 21 5.91 38.28 3.19
N TRP A 22 7.21 38.27 3.48
CA TRP A 22 8.27 38.17 2.49
C TRP A 22 8.72 36.74 2.16
N PHE A 23 8.17 35.73 2.83
CA PHE A 23 8.29 34.36 2.37
C PHE A 23 7.00 33.98 1.67
N PRO A 24 7.02 33.51 0.41
CA PRO A 24 5.84 32.86 -0.15
C PRO A 24 5.42 31.79 0.86
N LYS A 25 4.17 31.85 1.36
CA LYS A 25 3.64 30.83 2.26
C LYS A 25 3.78 29.50 1.52
N SER A 26 4.81 28.73 1.85
CA SER A 26 4.88 27.34 1.42
C SER A 26 3.57 26.71 1.89
N LYS A 27 2.83 26.08 0.97
CA LYS A 27 1.60 25.37 1.33
C LYS A 27 1.93 24.47 2.52
N SER A 28 1.17 24.63 3.60
CA SER A 28 1.36 23.77 4.77
C SER A 28 1.08 22.33 4.35
N PHE A 29 1.65 21.34 5.06
CA PHE A 29 1.29 19.95 4.79
C PHE A 29 -0.22 19.72 4.90
N GLU A 30 -0.93 20.49 5.73
CA GLU A 30 -2.39 20.42 5.85
C GLU A 30 -3.10 20.78 4.53
N ASP A 31 -2.62 21.80 3.83
CA ASP A 31 -3.16 22.20 2.53
C ASP A 31 -2.92 21.11 1.47
N VAL A 32 -1.72 20.50 1.51
CA VAL A 32 -1.34 19.40 0.61
C VAL A 32 -2.17 18.16 0.91
N TRP A 33 -2.33 17.80 2.18
CA TRP A 33 -3.12 16.67 2.65
C TRP A 33 -4.58 16.83 2.24
N THR A 34 -5.20 17.99 2.49
CA THR A 34 -6.59 18.26 2.14
C THR A 34 -6.81 18.17 0.62
N SER A 35 -5.85 18.68 -0.17
CA SER A 35 -5.89 18.57 -1.63
C SER A 35 -5.74 17.12 -2.09
N TYR A 36 -4.87 16.33 -1.47
CA TYR A 36 -4.70 14.92 -1.84
C TYR A 36 -5.91 14.09 -1.45
N TYR A 37 -6.41 14.26 -0.23
CA TYR A 37 -7.55 13.52 0.29
C TYR A 37 -8.82 13.74 -0.54
N SER A 38 -8.90 14.87 -1.27
CA SER A 38 -9.99 15.18 -2.21
C SER A 38 -9.72 14.75 -3.66
N LYS A 39 -8.50 14.93 -4.20
CA LYS A 39 -8.21 14.72 -5.63
C LYS A 39 -7.10 13.70 -5.95
N GLN A 40 -6.54 13.02 -4.97
CA GLN A 40 -5.58 11.91 -5.11
C GLN A 40 -4.39 12.16 -6.07
N ASN A 41 -3.92 13.41 -6.17
CA ASN A 41 -2.80 13.76 -7.04
C ASN A 41 -1.45 13.32 -6.44
N LEU A 42 -0.64 12.57 -7.19
CA LEU A 42 0.62 12.00 -6.69
C LEU A 42 1.78 13.00 -6.67
N PHE A 43 1.63 14.08 -5.90
CA PHE A 43 2.69 15.06 -5.71
C PHE A 43 3.74 14.59 -4.70
N SER A 44 4.97 15.10 -4.84
CA SER A 44 6.05 14.86 -3.91
C SER A 44 6.95 16.09 -3.76
N GLN A 45 7.51 16.25 -2.56
CA GLN A 45 8.58 17.21 -2.23
C GLN A 45 9.92 16.53 -1.92
N ALA A 46 10.00 15.20 -2.05
CA ALA A 46 11.15 14.43 -1.62
C ALA A 46 12.48 14.85 -2.28
N TYR A 47 12.46 15.33 -3.53
CA TYR A 47 13.66 15.47 -4.36
C TYR A 47 14.27 16.89 -4.41
N GLY A 48 14.43 17.54 -3.25
CA GLY A 48 15.17 18.81 -3.14
C GLY A 48 16.69 18.69 -2.92
N ILE A 49 17.20 17.51 -2.52
CA ILE A 49 18.61 17.24 -2.21
C ILE A 49 18.90 15.76 -2.55
N GLN A 50 19.99 15.47 -3.29
CA GLN A 50 20.39 14.10 -3.66
C GLN A 50 20.65 13.23 -2.42
N THR A 51 19.87 12.16 -2.21
CA THR A 51 20.24 11.04 -1.34
C THR A 51 19.77 9.73 -1.97
N ARG A 52 20.43 8.62 -1.60
CA ARG A 52 20.21 7.27 -2.15
C ARG A 52 19.85 6.32 -1.01
N ASP A 53 18.59 6.27 -0.62
CA ASP A 53 18.14 5.31 0.38
C ASP A 53 17.30 4.24 -0.32
N MET A 54 17.91 3.06 -0.52
CA MET A 54 17.18 1.93 -1.08
C MET A 54 16.19 1.39 -0.05
N ILE A 55 15.00 1.14 -0.53
CA ILE A 55 13.98 0.30 0.08
C ILE A 55 14.59 -1.12 0.13
N ARG A 56 15.18 -1.49 1.29
CA ARG A 56 16.07 -2.63 1.57
C ARG A 56 15.85 -3.88 0.66
N PRO A 57 16.91 -4.49 0.10
CA PRO A 57 16.79 -5.78 -0.57
C PRO A 57 16.68 -6.90 0.48
N ALA A 58 16.01 -8.01 0.15
CA ALA A 58 16.17 -9.25 0.92
C ALA A 58 17.67 -9.55 1.03
N THR A 59 18.16 -9.79 2.25
CA THR A 59 19.59 -10.00 2.46
C THR A 59 19.98 -11.40 2.01
N GLU A 60 21.13 -11.56 1.34
CA GLU A 60 21.64 -12.87 0.89
C GLU A 60 21.61 -13.93 2.01
N ALA A 61 21.86 -13.50 3.25
CA ALA A 61 21.76 -14.32 4.45
C ALA A 61 20.37 -14.95 4.68
N GLU A 62 19.27 -14.22 4.43
CA GLU A 62 17.92 -14.76 4.61
C GLU A 62 17.60 -15.84 3.55
N GLU A 63 18.16 -15.72 2.35
CA GLU A 63 18.03 -16.72 1.27
C GLU A 63 18.88 -17.97 1.54
N GLU A 64 20.06 -17.80 2.13
CA GLU A 64 20.89 -18.89 2.63
C GLU A 64 20.19 -19.67 3.75
N ASP A 65 19.60 -18.95 4.73
CA ASP A 65 18.81 -19.54 5.81
C ASP A 65 17.62 -20.33 5.25
N PHE A 66 16.85 -19.74 4.33
CA PHE A 66 15.75 -20.44 3.66
C PHE A 66 16.26 -21.74 3.01
N SER A 67 17.33 -21.66 2.23
CA SER A 67 17.90 -22.79 1.51
C SER A 67 18.38 -23.90 2.44
N PHE A 68 18.99 -23.54 3.57
CA PHE A 68 19.44 -24.48 4.59
C PHE A 68 18.28 -25.25 5.23
N TYR A 69 17.28 -24.54 5.74
CA TYR A 69 16.12 -25.17 6.39
C TYR A 69 15.26 -25.94 5.40
N TRP A 70 15.10 -25.43 4.18
CA TRP A 70 14.38 -26.11 3.10
C TRP A 70 15.00 -27.47 2.76
N LYS A 71 16.33 -27.55 2.64
CA LYS A 71 17.05 -28.82 2.38
C LYS A 71 16.88 -29.80 3.54
N SER A 72 16.88 -29.29 4.77
CA SER A 72 16.78 -30.06 6.01
C SER A 72 15.36 -30.54 6.32
N CYS A 73 14.32 -29.91 5.77
CA CYS A 73 12.94 -30.38 5.88
C CYS A 73 12.75 -31.62 4.97
N HIS A 74 12.38 -32.75 5.57
CA HIS A 74 12.19 -34.02 4.86
C HIS A 74 10.75 -34.29 4.42
N GLN A 75 9.79 -33.48 4.85
CA GLN A 75 8.37 -33.71 4.56
C GLN A 75 7.94 -33.05 3.25
N THR A 76 7.66 -33.84 2.23
CA THR A 76 7.39 -33.37 0.85
C THR A 76 6.22 -32.39 0.76
N GLU A 77 5.08 -32.66 1.40
CA GLU A 77 3.92 -31.76 1.33
C GLU A 77 4.21 -30.40 1.99
N ILE A 78 4.94 -30.38 3.11
CA ILE A 78 5.33 -29.12 3.78
C ILE A 78 6.29 -28.34 2.90
N LYS A 79 7.22 -29.02 2.20
CA LYS A 79 8.05 -28.39 1.18
C LYS A 79 7.18 -27.76 0.10
N ASP A 80 6.33 -28.54 -0.58
CA ASP A 80 5.46 -28.04 -1.64
C ASP A 80 4.64 -26.81 -1.23
N LEU A 81 4.01 -26.86 -0.05
CA LEU A 81 3.28 -25.72 0.52
C LEU A 81 4.19 -24.54 0.83
N THR A 82 5.40 -24.78 1.34
CA THR A 82 6.37 -23.72 1.63
C THR A 82 6.87 -23.06 0.34
N GLN A 83 7.02 -23.79 -0.76
CA GLN A 83 7.35 -23.21 -2.07
C GLN A 83 6.27 -22.22 -2.52
N ILE A 84 4.99 -22.61 -2.37
CA ILE A 84 3.85 -21.73 -2.63
C ILE A 84 3.84 -20.57 -1.64
N LEU A 85 4.08 -20.82 -0.35
CA LEU A 85 4.10 -19.79 0.68
C LEU A 85 5.24 -18.79 0.43
N ARG A 86 6.40 -19.22 -0.04
CA ARG A 86 7.54 -18.36 -0.39
C ARG A 86 7.17 -17.36 -1.47
N TYR A 87 6.37 -17.80 -2.44
CA TYR A 87 5.84 -16.96 -3.51
C TYR A 87 4.92 -15.86 -2.99
N ILE A 88 4.22 -16.09 -1.87
CA ILE A 88 3.28 -15.15 -1.27
C ILE A 88 3.95 -14.30 -0.17
N SER A 89 4.71 -14.94 0.71
CA SER A 89 5.36 -14.42 1.91
C SER A 89 6.65 -15.18 2.21
N PHE A 90 7.79 -14.57 1.87
CA PHE A 90 9.11 -15.15 2.09
C PHE A 90 9.41 -15.42 3.58
N TYR A 91 9.05 -14.49 4.47
CA TYR A 91 9.32 -14.65 5.90
C TYR A 91 8.48 -15.76 6.54
N ASP A 92 7.19 -15.86 6.20
CA ASP A 92 6.37 -16.98 6.67
C ASP A 92 6.91 -18.32 6.15
N ALA A 93 7.40 -18.34 4.91
CA ALA A 93 8.04 -19.53 4.34
C ALA A 93 9.29 -19.96 5.11
N ILE A 94 10.20 -19.03 5.45
CA ILE A 94 11.36 -19.31 6.30
C ILE A 94 10.93 -19.90 7.65
N LEU A 95 9.94 -19.28 8.31
CA LEU A 95 9.45 -19.77 9.60
C LEU A 95 8.88 -21.19 9.49
N THR A 96 8.13 -21.49 8.44
CA THR A 96 7.57 -22.82 8.20
C THR A 96 8.66 -23.88 8.02
N VAL A 97 9.69 -23.64 7.20
CA VAL A 97 10.78 -24.63 7.02
C VAL A 97 11.61 -24.80 8.29
N ARG A 98 11.83 -23.72 9.04
CA ARG A 98 12.53 -23.80 10.33
C ARG A 98 11.77 -24.67 11.33
N GLN A 99 10.44 -24.54 11.41
CA GLN A 99 9.59 -25.39 12.23
C GLN A 99 9.55 -26.84 11.73
N CYS A 100 9.56 -27.06 10.42
CA CYS A 100 9.59 -28.41 9.84
C CYS A 100 10.79 -29.23 10.32
N VAL A 101 11.97 -28.60 10.43
CA VAL A 101 13.21 -29.28 10.85
C VAL A 101 13.16 -29.76 12.30
N THR A 102 12.40 -29.09 13.16
CA THR A 102 12.31 -29.42 14.59
C THR A 102 11.06 -30.20 14.98
N ALA A 103 10.03 -30.22 14.11
CA ALA A 103 8.72 -30.78 14.41
C ALA A 103 8.72 -32.32 14.41
N ASN A 104 8.09 -32.92 15.41
CA ASN A 104 7.76 -34.34 15.44
C ASN A 104 6.59 -34.67 14.48
N LYS A 105 6.21 -35.95 14.39
CA LYS A 105 5.19 -36.41 13.42
C LYS A 105 3.81 -35.77 13.62
N GLU A 106 3.34 -35.59 14.85
CA GLU A 106 2.04 -34.93 15.11
C GLU A 106 2.12 -33.42 14.83
N GLU A 107 3.23 -32.79 15.20
CA GLU A 107 3.48 -31.37 14.94
C GLU A 107 3.60 -31.08 13.44
N GLN A 108 4.13 -32.01 12.64
CA GLN A 108 4.17 -31.87 11.18
C GLN A 108 2.77 -31.83 10.55
N ILE A 109 1.82 -32.63 11.06
CA ILE A 109 0.42 -32.60 10.58
C ILE A 109 -0.24 -31.25 10.95
N GLN A 110 0.03 -30.73 12.15
CA GLN A 110 -0.42 -29.41 12.57
C GLN A 110 0.19 -28.31 11.69
N LEU A 111 1.49 -28.38 11.42
CA LEU A 111 2.23 -27.44 10.59
C LEU A 111 1.69 -27.39 9.16
N GLU A 112 1.39 -28.55 8.57
CA GLU A 112 0.77 -28.63 7.24
C GLU A 112 -0.59 -27.90 7.21
N LYS A 113 -1.47 -28.18 8.19
CA LYS A 113 -2.78 -27.52 8.29
C LYS A 113 -2.65 -26.01 8.48
N GLN A 114 -1.72 -25.58 9.34
CA GLN A 114 -1.46 -24.17 9.60
C GLN A 114 -0.90 -23.47 8.37
N THR A 115 -0.01 -24.12 7.61
CA THR A 115 0.56 -23.58 6.38
C THR A 115 -0.50 -23.43 5.29
N LYS A 116 -1.38 -24.43 5.11
CA LYS A 116 -2.54 -24.33 4.19
C LYS A 116 -3.47 -23.18 4.57
N LYS A 117 -3.84 -23.09 5.85
CA LYS A 117 -4.67 -22.00 6.36
C LYS A 117 -4.00 -20.65 6.14
N LYS A 118 -2.69 -20.55 6.42
CA LYS A 118 -1.90 -19.33 6.21
C LYS A 118 -1.94 -18.92 4.74
N ILE A 119 -1.63 -19.81 3.80
CA ILE A 119 -1.72 -19.52 2.35
C ILE A 119 -3.10 -18.98 1.99
N PHE A 120 -4.18 -19.64 2.44
CA PHE A 120 -5.54 -19.17 2.18
C PHE A 120 -5.81 -17.80 2.78
N ASP A 121 -5.41 -17.59 4.04
CA ASP A 121 -5.51 -16.32 4.73
C ASP A 121 -4.76 -15.21 3.98
N LEU A 122 -3.60 -15.51 3.37
CA LEU A 122 -2.79 -14.52 2.66
C LEU A 122 -3.33 -14.12 1.29
N ILE A 123 -4.15 -14.95 0.65
CA ILE A 123 -4.63 -14.69 -0.72
C ILE A 123 -6.07 -14.13 -0.72
N VAL A 124 -6.72 -14.08 0.44
CA VAL A 124 -8.10 -13.61 0.59
C VAL A 124 -8.15 -12.43 1.55
N LEU A 125 -8.53 -11.25 1.04
CA LEU A 125 -8.89 -10.12 1.90
C LEU A 125 -10.16 -10.47 2.69
N PRO A 126 -10.22 -10.28 4.01
CA PRO A 126 -11.44 -10.52 4.77
C PRO A 126 -12.61 -9.68 4.22
N LYS A 127 -13.79 -10.30 4.11
CA LYS A 127 -15.00 -9.57 3.71
C LYS A 127 -15.30 -8.49 4.75
N PHE A 128 -15.35 -7.25 4.30
CA PHE A 128 -15.91 -6.14 5.06
C PHE A 128 -17.38 -6.03 4.67
N GLU A 129 -18.25 -6.29 5.63
CA GLU A 129 -19.69 -6.13 5.47
C GLU A 129 -20.21 -5.54 6.78
N ILE A 130 -21.01 -4.49 6.68
CA ILE A 130 -21.71 -3.91 7.83
C ILE A 130 -23.16 -4.34 7.68
N LEU A 131 -23.63 -5.26 8.53
CA LEU A 131 -25.02 -5.66 8.55
C LEU A 131 -25.84 -4.60 9.29
N GLU A 132 -26.39 -3.65 8.53
CA GLU A 132 -27.17 -2.53 9.11
C GLU A 132 -28.33 -3.01 9.98
N SER A 133 -28.92 -4.16 9.64
CA SER A 133 -29.98 -4.83 10.41
C SER A 133 -29.57 -5.24 11.84
N GLU A 134 -28.27 -5.36 12.12
CA GLU A 134 -27.76 -5.71 13.44
C GLU A 134 -27.45 -4.47 14.31
N ILE A 135 -27.51 -3.26 13.72
CA ILE A 135 -27.24 -2.00 14.42
C ILE A 135 -28.54 -1.51 15.07
N LYS A 136 -28.63 -1.63 16.39
CA LYS A 136 -29.82 -1.20 17.15
C LYS A 136 -29.82 0.29 17.51
N ASN A 137 -28.68 0.96 17.42
CA ASN A 137 -28.53 2.37 17.77
C ASN A 137 -28.33 3.22 16.50
N GLU A 138 -29.33 4.04 16.18
CA GLU A 138 -29.32 4.91 15.00
C GLU A 138 -28.17 5.93 14.99
N GLU A 139 -27.66 6.35 16.17
CA GLU A 139 -26.51 7.27 16.24
C GLU A 139 -25.20 6.66 15.71
N LEU A 140 -25.11 5.33 15.62
CA LEU A 140 -23.92 4.64 15.10
C LEU A 140 -23.87 4.61 13.58
N ILE A 141 -25.02 4.69 12.90
CA ILE A 141 -25.11 4.61 11.44
C ILE A 141 -24.18 5.61 10.74
N PRO A 142 -24.22 6.93 11.04
CA PRO A 142 -23.34 7.89 10.37
C PRO A 142 -21.85 7.65 10.68
N LEU A 143 -21.52 7.19 11.89
CA LEU A 143 -20.13 6.87 12.25
C LEU A 143 -19.61 5.66 11.49
N LEU A 144 -20.48 4.69 11.22
CA LEU A 144 -20.14 3.48 10.48
C LEU A 144 -20.01 3.74 8.98
N GLU A 145 -20.82 4.64 8.44
CA GLU A 145 -20.65 5.15 7.08
C GLU A 145 -19.29 5.87 6.93
N GLU A 146 -18.95 6.74 7.87
CA GLU A 146 -17.67 7.44 7.87
C GLU A 146 -16.48 6.45 8.01
N LEU A 147 -16.62 5.46 8.89
CA LEU A 147 -15.63 4.39 9.07
C LEU A 147 -15.45 3.56 7.81
N ARG A 148 -16.54 3.19 7.12
CA ARG A 148 -16.51 2.50 5.83
C ARG A 148 -15.74 3.34 4.80
N ASN A 149 -16.02 4.63 4.71
CA ASN A 149 -15.37 5.51 3.74
C ASN A 149 -13.86 5.64 4.02
N GLU A 150 -13.44 5.76 5.29
CA GLU A 150 -12.01 5.76 5.64
C GLU A 150 -11.35 4.41 5.38
N TRP A 151 -12.07 3.31 5.63
CA TRP A 151 -11.62 1.97 5.31
C TRP A 151 -11.38 1.79 3.82
N GLU A 152 -12.33 2.16 2.97
CA GLU A 152 -12.16 2.10 1.52
C GLU A 152 -10.94 2.90 1.05
N LYS A 153 -10.69 4.08 1.63
CA LYS A 153 -9.49 4.86 1.32
C LYS A 153 -8.22 4.15 1.77
N THR A 154 -8.19 3.59 2.97
CA THR A 154 -7.04 2.81 3.47
C THR A 154 -6.75 1.64 2.52
N ILE A 155 -7.77 0.86 2.16
CA ILE A 155 -7.64 -0.37 1.35
C ILE A 155 -7.33 -0.09 -0.12
N TYR A 156 -7.99 0.90 -0.74
CA TYR A 156 -7.97 1.06 -2.20
C TYR A 156 -7.11 2.23 -2.69
N VAL A 157 -6.77 3.19 -1.82
CA VAL A 157 -6.03 4.41 -2.19
C VAL A 157 -4.66 4.42 -1.54
N PHE A 158 -4.61 4.39 -0.20
CA PHE A 158 -3.35 4.57 0.54
C PHE A 158 -2.47 3.32 0.54
N SER A 159 -3.07 2.14 0.39
CA SER A 159 -2.36 0.87 0.15
C SER A 159 -1.43 0.89 -1.07
N ASN A 160 -1.71 1.75 -2.05
CA ASN A 160 -0.88 1.87 -3.25
C ASN A 160 0.47 2.55 -2.95
N LEU A 161 0.58 3.31 -1.86
CA LEU A 161 1.78 4.06 -1.44
C LEU A 161 2.74 3.20 -0.57
N TYR A 162 2.67 1.88 -0.73
CA TYR A 162 3.21 0.88 0.18
C TYR A 162 4.68 1.08 0.57
N LYS A 163 5.01 0.72 1.82
CA LYS A 163 6.40 0.62 2.30
C LYS A 163 6.97 -0.75 1.96
N SER A 164 8.25 -0.86 1.66
CA SER A 164 8.87 -2.19 1.58
C SER A 164 8.64 -3.03 2.83
N HIS A 165 8.44 -4.33 2.59
CA HIS A 165 8.40 -5.43 3.56
C HIS A 165 7.13 -5.59 4.38
N GLU A 166 6.09 -4.78 4.16
CA GLU A 166 4.76 -5.25 4.56
C GLU A 166 4.35 -6.34 3.53
N VAL A 167 3.66 -7.40 3.96
CA VAL A 167 3.32 -8.55 3.09
C VAL A 167 1.87 -8.42 2.65
N LEU A 168 1.59 -8.74 1.38
CA LEU A 168 0.26 -8.96 0.80
C LEU A 168 -0.75 -9.45 1.83
N PHE A 169 -1.82 -8.68 2.00
CA PHE A 169 -2.99 -8.94 2.84
C PHE A 169 -2.74 -9.24 4.34
N LEU A 170 -1.50 -9.17 4.82
CA LEU A 170 -1.14 -9.24 6.24
C LEU A 170 -0.88 -7.87 6.87
N GLY A 171 -0.85 -6.82 6.07
CA GLY A 171 -0.63 -5.47 6.56
C GLY A 171 -1.80 -4.93 7.38
N LYS A 172 -1.72 -3.63 7.65
CA LYS A 172 -2.70 -2.87 8.44
C LYS A 172 -4.14 -2.97 7.91
N GLU A 173 -4.30 -3.16 6.60
CA GLU A 173 -5.59 -3.32 5.93
C GLU A 173 -6.44 -4.45 6.50
N ARG A 174 -5.84 -5.63 6.66
CA ARG A 174 -6.49 -6.79 7.27
C ARG A 174 -6.73 -6.58 8.75
N GLU A 175 -5.76 -6.01 9.47
CA GLU A 175 -5.89 -5.71 10.89
C GLU A 175 -7.07 -4.77 11.16
N TYR A 176 -7.22 -3.69 10.37
CA TYR A 176 -8.38 -2.80 10.45
C TYR A 176 -9.67 -3.53 10.11
N THR A 177 -9.71 -4.30 9.03
CA THR A 177 -10.91 -5.05 8.64
C THR A 177 -11.37 -6.00 9.75
N LEU A 178 -10.43 -6.76 10.34
CA LEU A 178 -10.72 -7.67 11.46
C LEU A 178 -11.11 -6.91 12.73
N ALA A 179 -10.45 -5.78 13.03
CA ALA A 179 -10.76 -4.96 14.19
C ALA A 179 -12.16 -4.37 14.09
N ILE A 180 -12.56 -3.85 12.93
CA ILE A 180 -13.90 -3.33 12.71
C ILE A 180 -14.93 -4.46 12.85
N ASN A 181 -14.72 -5.60 12.17
CA ASN A 181 -15.61 -6.76 12.29
C ASN A 181 -15.75 -7.21 13.76
N ARG A 182 -14.65 -7.23 14.52
CA ARG A 182 -14.69 -7.56 15.96
C ARG A 182 -15.52 -6.56 16.75
N VAL A 183 -15.42 -5.26 16.47
CA VAL A 183 -16.18 -4.22 17.17
C VAL A 183 -17.67 -4.29 16.83
N LEU A 184 -18.01 -4.53 15.56
CA LEU A 184 -19.38 -4.62 15.08
C LEU A 184 -20.10 -5.85 15.63
N TYR A 185 -19.47 -7.02 15.53
CA TYR A 185 -20.13 -8.31 15.77
C TYR A 185 -19.89 -8.89 17.16
N SER A 186 -19.25 -8.14 18.07
CA SER A 186 -19.11 -8.59 19.45
C SER A 186 -20.29 -8.15 20.31
N ASP A 187 -20.61 -9.02 21.28
CA ASP A 187 -21.61 -8.77 22.31
C ASP A 187 -21.03 -7.81 23.36
N MET A 188 -21.14 -6.50 23.08
CA MET A 188 -20.67 -5.44 23.96
C MET A 188 -21.69 -4.29 24.08
N PRO A 189 -21.68 -3.52 25.18
CA PRO A 189 -22.59 -2.38 25.33
C PRO A 189 -22.41 -1.33 24.22
N GLU A 190 -23.51 -0.77 23.70
CA GLU A 190 -23.51 0.20 22.59
C GLU A 190 -22.62 1.43 22.85
N ALA A 191 -22.57 1.94 24.09
CA ALA A 191 -21.70 3.05 24.46
C ALA A 191 -20.21 2.71 24.31
N ARG A 192 -19.83 1.46 24.62
CA ARG A 192 -18.46 0.95 24.43
C ARG A 192 -18.17 0.76 22.94
N ARG A 193 -19.13 0.23 22.18
CA ARG A 193 -19.02 0.09 20.72
C ARG A 193 -18.79 1.44 20.05
N LYS A 194 -19.58 2.47 20.39
CA LYS A 194 -19.42 3.85 19.92
C LYS A 194 -18.00 4.38 20.14
N THR A 195 -17.48 4.21 21.37
CA THR A 195 -16.12 4.63 21.73
C THR A 195 -15.06 3.93 20.89
N LEU A 196 -15.21 2.63 20.65
CA LEU A 196 -14.26 1.86 19.83
C LEU A 196 -14.34 2.23 18.35
N ILE A 197 -15.54 2.47 17.81
CA ILE A 197 -15.74 2.97 16.44
C ILE A 197 -15.03 4.32 16.25
N LEU A 198 -15.24 5.26 17.17
CA LEU A 198 -14.58 6.58 17.12
C LEU A 198 -13.05 6.46 17.18
N ARG A 199 -12.53 5.55 18.00
CA ARG A 199 -11.09 5.27 18.07
C ARG A 199 -10.57 4.69 16.76
N LEU A 200 -11.24 3.68 16.19
CA LEU A 200 -10.86 3.09 14.90
C LEU A 200 -10.84 4.16 13.80
N LEU A 201 -11.88 5.00 13.75
CA LEU A 201 -11.95 6.10 12.80
C LEU A 201 -10.78 7.08 12.93
N HIS A 202 -10.43 7.46 14.17
CA HIS A 202 -9.28 8.32 14.44
C HIS A 202 -7.96 7.67 13.99
N ASP A 203 -7.74 6.41 14.39
CA ASP A 203 -6.52 5.66 14.07
C ASP A 203 -6.35 5.50 12.55
N MET A 204 -7.44 5.24 11.81
CA MET A 204 -7.41 5.10 10.34
C MET A 204 -7.13 6.42 9.64
N LYS A 205 -7.77 7.52 10.04
CA LYS A 205 -7.49 8.85 9.50
C LYS A 205 -6.03 9.26 9.72
N GLN A 206 -5.52 9.03 10.92
CA GLN A 206 -4.12 9.31 11.25
C GLN A 206 -3.17 8.44 10.42
N GLN A 207 -3.49 7.15 10.25
CA GLN A 207 -2.68 6.24 9.44
C GLN A 207 -2.67 6.66 7.96
N ASN A 208 -3.83 6.98 7.37
CA ASN A 208 -3.96 7.46 5.99
C ASN A 208 -3.12 8.73 5.77
N ARG A 209 -3.22 9.69 6.68
CA ARG A 209 -2.40 10.91 6.68
C ARG A 209 -0.90 10.61 6.78
N SER A 210 -0.51 9.73 7.70
CA SER A 210 0.89 9.35 7.90
C SER A 210 1.48 8.66 6.67
N THR A 211 0.76 7.73 6.08
CA THR A 211 1.16 7.03 4.85
C THR A 211 1.41 8.03 3.73
N TYR A 212 0.49 8.97 3.50
CA TYR A 212 0.69 9.99 2.46
C TYR A 212 1.84 10.94 2.79
N GLN A 213 1.98 11.36 4.05
CA GLN A 213 3.10 12.20 4.47
C GLN A 213 4.45 11.54 4.17
N LEU A 214 4.56 10.24 4.44
CA LEU A 214 5.75 9.46 4.14
C LEU A 214 6.00 9.40 2.64
N PHE A 215 5.00 9.11 1.82
CA PHE A 215 5.15 9.17 0.36
C PHE A 215 5.60 10.56 -0.14
N TYR A 216 4.99 11.61 0.40
CA TYR A 216 5.20 12.99 -0.04
C TYR A 216 6.62 13.49 0.25
N TYR A 217 7.18 13.14 1.41
CA TYR A 217 8.49 13.63 1.86
C TYR A 217 9.63 12.61 1.76
N SER A 218 9.36 11.31 1.65
CA SER A 218 10.40 10.27 1.66
C SER A 218 11.15 10.21 0.33
N LYS A 219 12.48 10.13 0.41
CA LYS A 219 13.36 9.87 -0.74
C LYS A 219 13.61 8.38 -0.99
N GLN A 220 13.10 7.53 -0.11
CA GLN A 220 13.28 6.09 -0.21
C GLN A 220 12.60 5.57 -1.47
N ASN A 221 13.32 4.76 -2.24
CA ASN A 221 12.78 4.15 -3.44
C ASN A 221 13.41 2.77 -3.71
N PRO A 222 12.72 1.86 -4.43
CA PRO A 222 13.19 0.50 -4.66
C PRO A 222 14.31 0.43 -5.69
N TRP A 223 14.58 1.53 -6.40
CA TRP A 223 15.52 1.57 -7.53
C TRP A 223 16.87 2.19 -7.15
N SER A 224 17.03 2.67 -5.92
CA SER A 224 18.17 3.52 -5.51
C SER A 224 18.37 4.76 -6.40
N ALA A 225 17.31 5.24 -7.04
CA ALA A 225 17.34 6.39 -7.92
C ALA A 225 17.77 7.66 -7.15
N SER A 226 18.64 8.46 -7.77
CA SER A 226 19.25 9.63 -7.13
C SER A 226 18.41 10.90 -7.27
N ASN A 227 17.48 10.91 -8.22
CA ASN A 227 16.59 12.01 -8.52
C ASN A 227 15.23 11.51 -9.04
N LEU A 228 14.24 12.42 -9.06
CA LEU A 228 12.87 12.10 -9.43
C LEU A 228 12.73 11.61 -10.89
N ASN A 229 13.54 12.13 -11.82
CA ASN A 229 13.46 11.72 -13.22
C ASN A 229 13.93 10.27 -13.41
N GLU A 230 15.02 9.88 -12.76
CA GLU A 230 15.48 8.49 -12.69
C GLU A 230 14.42 7.58 -12.06
N GLU A 231 13.86 7.98 -10.91
CA GLU A 231 12.83 7.18 -10.23
C GLU A 231 11.59 7.00 -11.11
N ASN A 232 11.10 8.07 -11.73
CA ASN A 232 9.95 8.03 -12.63
C ASN A 232 10.22 7.15 -13.85
N THR A 233 11.45 7.19 -14.38
CA THR A 233 11.85 6.34 -15.52
C THR A 233 11.82 4.86 -15.15
N GLU A 234 12.45 4.48 -14.04
CA GLU A 234 12.45 3.08 -13.56
C GLU A 234 11.04 2.61 -13.17
N SER A 235 10.27 3.46 -12.48
CA SER A 235 8.90 3.13 -12.08
C SER A 235 7.99 2.89 -13.29
N LYS A 236 8.06 3.74 -14.32
CA LYS A 236 7.32 3.51 -15.57
C LYS A 236 7.73 2.22 -16.26
N LYS A 237 9.04 1.98 -16.40
CA LYS A 237 9.56 0.77 -17.02
C LYS A 237 9.03 -0.48 -16.30
N PHE A 238 9.07 -0.47 -14.97
CA PHE A 238 8.52 -1.53 -14.14
C PHE A 238 7.02 -1.75 -14.40
N TYR A 239 6.19 -0.70 -14.31
CA TYR A 239 4.75 -0.83 -14.52
C TYR A 239 4.39 -1.27 -15.94
N LEU A 240 4.99 -0.68 -16.97
CA LEU A 240 4.76 -1.05 -18.36
C LEU A 240 5.14 -2.52 -18.63
N SER A 241 6.26 -2.99 -18.06
CA SER A 241 6.67 -4.39 -18.21
C SER A 241 5.66 -5.38 -17.59
N LEU A 242 5.06 -5.02 -16.45
CA LEU A 242 4.03 -5.84 -15.81
C LEU A 242 2.70 -5.79 -16.57
N ILE A 243 2.31 -4.61 -17.03
CA ILE A 243 1.08 -4.40 -17.82
C ILE A 243 1.11 -5.27 -19.08
N GLU A 244 2.22 -5.27 -19.82
CA GLU A 244 2.36 -6.08 -21.03
C GLU A 244 2.27 -7.59 -20.74
N GLU A 245 2.76 -8.03 -19.58
CA GLU A 245 2.58 -9.41 -19.15
C GLU A 245 1.13 -9.73 -18.77
N TRP A 246 0.45 -8.85 -18.02
CA TRP A 246 -0.94 -9.06 -17.60
C TRP A 246 -1.93 -9.04 -18.76
N LYS A 247 -1.68 -8.27 -19.82
CA LYS A 247 -2.57 -8.22 -20.99
C LYS A 247 -2.65 -9.52 -21.78
N VAL A 248 -1.59 -10.32 -21.76
CA VAL A 248 -1.54 -11.62 -22.45
C VAL A 248 -1.92 -12.79 -21.53
N ASP A 249 -2.20 -12.50 -20.27
CA ASP A 249 -2.55 -13.49 -19.25
C ASP A 249 -4.02 -13.90 -19.40
N PRO A 250 -4.32 -15.21 -19.60
CA PRO A 250 -5.69 -15.68 -19.83
C PRO A 250 -6.61 -15.55 -18.61
N ASP A 251 -6.07 -15.25 -17.43
CA ASP A 251 -6.87 -15.05 -16.22
C ASP A 251 -7.48 -13.64 -16.11
N PHE A 252 -7.05 -12.69 -16.96
CA PHE A 252 -7.57 -11.33 -17.04
C PHE A 252 -8.76 -11.24 -18.01
N ASP A 253 -9.83 -10.56 -17.58
CA ASP A 253 -11.00 -10.32 -18.44
C ASP A 253 -10.84 -9.07 -19.34
N THR A 254 -11.80 -8.88 -20.25
CA THR A 254 -11.77 -7.78 -21.22
C THR A 254 -11.82 -6.40 -20.55
N ASP A 255 -12.56 -6.24 -19.46
CA ASP A 255 -12.71 -4.95 -18.77
C ASP A 255 -11.42 -4.58 -18.04
N GLN A 256 -10.76 -5.57 -17.43
CA GLN A 256 -9.45 -5.42 -16.82
C GLN A 256 -8.39 -5.05 -17.87
N ILE A 257 -8.37 -5.74 -19.02
CA ILE A 257 -7.45 -5.43 -20.13
C ILE A 257 -7.68 -4.00 -20.64
N ASN A 258 -8.93 -3.58 -20.80
CA ASN A 258 -9.26 -2.20 -21.19
C ASN A 258 -8.73 -1.19 -20.16
N THR A 259 -8.93 -1.45 -18.88
CA THR A 259 -8.43 -0.57 -17.80
C THR A 259 -6.90 -0.51 -17.78
N LEU A 260 -6.21 -1.63 -18.05
CA LEU A 260 -4.75 -1.66 -18.18
C LEU A 260 -4.24 -0.88 -19.40
N ASN A 261 -4.93 -0.95 -20.53
CA ASN A 261 -4.62 -0.15 -21.73
C ASN A 261 -4.79 1.35 -21.46
N GLU A 262 -5.87 1.74 -20.79
CA GLU A 262 -6.08 3.12 -20.36
C GLU A 262 -4.96 3.57 -19.42
N PHE A 263 -4.60 2.73 -18.43
CA PHE A 263 -3.55 3.06 -17.47
C PHE A 263 -2.18 3.20 -18.12
N GLN A 264 -1.83 2.33 -19.08
CA GLN A 264 -0.62 2.51 -19.88
C GLN A 264 -0.61 3.86 -20.59
N THR A 265 -1.69 4.21 -21.29
CA THR A 265 -1.80 5.49 -22.02
C THR A 265 -1.61 6.66 -21.05
N CYS A 266 -2.25 6.58 -19.88
CA CYS A 266 -2.12 7.60 -18.84
C CYS A 266 -0.69 7.72 -18.28
N LEU A 267 0.02 6.60 -18.06
CA LEU A 267 1.42 6.62 -17.63
C LEU A 267 2.33 7.27 -18.68
N GLU A 268 2.08 7.01 -19.97
CA GLU A 268 2.83 7.60 -21.07
C GLU A 268 2.66 9.13 -21.13
N GLU A 269 1.46 9.65 -20.81
CA GLU A 269 1.16 11.09 -20.76
C GLU A 269 1.90 11.86 -19.64
N ILE A 270 2.31 11.22 -18.54
CA ILE A 270 2.99 11.90 -17.42
C ILE A 270 4.49 12.08 -17.75
N PRO A 271 5.05 13.29 -17.95
CA PRO A 271 6.46 13.42 -18.29
C PRO A 271 7.38 12.95 -17.15
N ASN A 272 8.42 12.16 -17.45
CA ASN A 272 9.38 11.70 -16.43
C ASN A 272 10.09 12.87 -15.72
N THR A 273 10.28 13.96 -16.46
CA THR A 273 10.93 15.20 -16.03
C THR A 273 10.03 16.10 -15.18
N ASN A 274 8.76 15.72 -14.93
CA ASN A 274 7.87 16.53 -14.11
C ASN A 274 8.44 16.63 -12.67
N PRO A 275 8.70 17.84 -12.15
CA PRO A 275 9.38 18.01 -10.86
C PRO A 275 8.48 17.77 -9.64
N LYS A 276 7.16 17.62 -9.85
CA LYS A 276 6.18 17.46 -8.77
C LYS A 276 5.59 16.06 -8.70
N ILE A 277 5.42 15.38 -9.82
CA ILE A 277 4.73 14.08 -9.87
C ILE A 277 5.71 12.95 -9.61
N ARG A 278 5.37 12.10 -8.63
CA ARG A 278 6.12 10.91 -8.26
C ARG A 278 5.33 9.66 -8.61
N ILE A 279 5.74 9.01 -9.71
CA ILE A 279 5.05 7.85 -10.29
C ILE A 279 5.10 6.62 -9.36
N LEU A 280 6.05 6.58 -8.42
CA LEU A 280 6.14 5.54 -7.39
C LEU A 280 4.86 5.38 -6.56
N GLY A 281 3.91 6.33 -6.59
CA GLY A 281 2.64 6.22 -5.86
C GLY A 281 1.76 5.03 -6.26
N PHE A 282 2.06 4.34 -7.35
CA PHE A 282 1.38 3.09 -7.74
C PHE A 282 2.10 1.82 -7.27
N PHE A 283 3.27 1.95 -6.63
CA PHE A 283 4.19 0.85 -6.40
C PHE A 283 3.58 -0.29 -5.59
N GLY A 284 2.79 0.03 -4.56
CA GLY A 284 2.13 -0.99 -3.72
C GLY A 284 1.29 -1.96 -4.52
N PHE A 285 0.40 -1.45 -5.37
CA PHE A 285 -0.46 -2.28 -6.20
C PHE A 285 0.35 -3.19 -7.14
N PHE A 286 1.26 -2.61 -7.92
CA PHE A 286 2.05 -3.38 -8.87
C PHE A 286 3.07 -4.30 -8.21
N SER A 287 3.60 -3.96 -7.04
CA SER A 287 4.48 -4.84 -6.26
C SER A 287 3.72 -6.02 -5.67
N ASP A 288 2.50 -5.80 -5.15
CA ASP A 288 1.67 -6.84 -4.56
C ASP A 288 1.25 -7.86 -5.63
N TYR A 289 0.62 -7.38 -6.71
CA TYR A 289 0.08 -8.26 -7.74
C TYR A 289 1.13 -8.70 -8.76
N GLY A 290 2.17 -7.91 -9.00
CA GLY A 290 3.21 -8.18 -9.99
C GLY A 290 4.13 -9.33 -9.64
N ARG A 291 4.05 -9.86 -8.40
CA ARG A 291 4.72 -11.12 -8.02
C ARG A 291 3.98 -12.33 -8.58
N PHE A 292 2.71 -12.20 -8.94
CA PHE A 292 1.84 -13.29 -9.37
C PHE A 292 1.82 -13.50 -10.89
N THR A 293 2.98 -13.32 -11.53
CA THR A 293 3.20 -13.40 -12.98
C THR A 293 3.18 -14.83 -13.51
N THR A 294 2.89 -14.98 -14.81
CA THR A 294 2.88 -16.30 -15.47
C THR A 294 4.28 -16.92 -15.55
N LYS A 295 5.33 -16.08 -15.66
CA LYS A 295 6.72 -16.52 -15.83
C LYS A 295 7.22 -17.39 -14.68
N ASP A 296 6.86 -17.06 -13.46
CA ASP A 296 7.34 -17.79 -12.28
C ASP A 296 6.63 -19.14 -12.10
N GLN A 297 5.50 -19.38 -12.79
CA GLN A 297 4.77 -20.65 -12.70
C GLN A 297 5.54 -21.85 -13.24
N PHE A 298 6.39 -21.65 -14.25
CA PHE A 298 7.18 -22.72 -14.86
C PHE A 298 8.24 -23.28 -13.91
N SER A 299 8.57 -22.56 -12.82
CA SER A 299 9.51 -23.02 -11.80
C SER A 299 8.91 -24.05 -10.82
N PHE A 300 7.58 -24.18 -10.78
CA PHE A 300 6.89 -25.09 -9.88
C PHE A 300 6.72 -26.50 -10.48
N SER A 301 6.67 -27.50 -9.59
CA SER A 301 6.25 -28.86 -9.95
C SER A 301 4.85 -28.86 -10.58
N GLN A 302 4.55 -29.86 -11.42
CA GLN A 302 3.25 -29.96 -12.10
C GLN A 302 2.05 -29.91 -11.12
N THR A 303 2.18 -30.53 -9.94
CA THR A 303 1.17 -30.48 -8.88
C THR A 303 1.00 -29.06 -8.32
N ASN A 304 2.10 -28.32 -8.11
CA ASN A 304 2.06 -26.97 -7.58
C ASN A 304 1.61 -25.94 -8.63
N GLN A 305 1.82 -26.18 -9.92
CA GLN A 305 1.33 -25.31 -10.99
C GLN A 305 -0.19 -25.09 -10.91
N THR A 306 -0.97 -26.17 -10.65
CA THR A 306 -2.42 -26.06 -10.47
C THR A 306 -2.79 -25.23 -9.24
N ARG A 307 -2.09 -25.43 -8.10
CA ARG A 307 -2.32 -24.68 -6.85
C ARG A 307 -1.99 -23.19 -7.04
N VAL A 308 -0.89 -22.87 -7.71
CA VAL A 308 -0.46 -21.50 -8.02
C VAL A 308 -1.44 -20.84 -9.00
N ARG A 309 -1.92 -21.57 -10.02
CA ARG A 309 -2.96 -21.05 -10.92
C ARG A 309 -4.25 -20.71 -10.17
N PHE A 310 -4.69 -21.56 -9.25
CA PHE A 310 -5.86 -21.26 -8.40
C PHE A 310 -5.66 -19.98 -7.57
N ILE A 311 -4.48 -19.80 -6.97
CA ILE A 311 -4.14 -18.58 -6.21
C ILE A 311 -4.22 -17.35 -7.09
N ARG A 312 -3.62 -17.38 -8.29
CA ARG A 312 -3.65 -16.26 -9.25
C ARG A 312 -5.07 -15.90 -9.66
N GLN A 313 -5.88 -16.90 -10.03
CA GLN A 313 -7.28 -16.70 -10.35
C GLN A 313 -8.06 -16.08 -9.19
N THR A 314 -7.81 -16.54 -7.96
CA THR A 314 -8.43 -15.98 -6.75
C THR A 314 -8.07 -14.51 -6.57
N LEU A 315 -6.81 -14.13 -6.81
CA LEU A 315 -6.33 -12.76 -6.65
C LEU A 315 -6.86 -11.83 -7.75
N PHE A 316 -6.64 -12.17 -9.03
CA PHE A 316 -6.96 -11.30 -10.16
C PHE A 316 -8.46 -11.19 -10.44
N ARG A 317 -9.26 -12.20 -10.07
CA ARG A 317 -10.73 -12.13 -10.19
C ARG A 317 -11.41 -11.59 -8.93
N SER A 318 -10.66 -11.16 -7.93
CA SER A 318 -11.23 -10.59 -6.71
C SER A 318 -11.79 -9.19 -6.97
N HIS A 319 -12.91 -8.86 -6.31
CA HIS A 319 -13.43 -7.49 -6.27
C HIS A 319 -12.37 -6.49 -5.76
N HIS A 320 -11.50 -6.93 -4.87
CA HIS A 320 -10.46 -6.10 -4.31
C HIS A 320 -9.40 -5.70 -5.35
N PHE A 321 -8.95 -6.64 -6.20
CA PHE A 321 -8.06 -6.32 -7.33
C PHE A 321 -8.70 -5.32 -8.27
N GLN A 322 -9.95 -5.58 -8.68
CA GLN A 322 -10.70 -4.70 -9.57
C GLN A 322 -10.80 -3.26 -9.02
N LYS A 323 -11.19 -3.13 -7.74
CA LYS A 323 -11.29 -1.80 -7.10
C LYS A 323 -9.97 -1.09 -6.95
N ARG A 324 -8.87 -1.81 -6.67
CA ARG A 324 -7.54 -1.18 -6.63
C ARG A 324 -7.11 -0.71 -8.02
N LEU A 325 -7.34 -1.51 -9.05
CA LEU A 325 -7.04 -1.15 -10.44
C LEU A 325 -7.80 0.11 -10.87
N GLU A 326 -9.10 0.21 -10.55
CA GLU A 326 -9.92 1.41 -10.78
C GLU A 326 -9.34 2.66 -10.08
N ASN A 327 -8.95 2.54 -8.80
CA ASN A 327 -8.40 3.67 -8.04
C ASN A 327 -7.01 4.12 -8.52
N VAL A 328 -6.17 3.16 -8.95
CA VAL A 328 -4.90 3.44 -9.61
C VAL A 328 -5.13 4.24 -10.90
N MET A 329 -6.12 3.85 -11.71
CA MET A 329 -6.48 4.58 -12.92
C MET A 329 -6.97 6.00 -12.62
N ILE A 330 -7.86 6.17 -11.64
CA ILE A 330 -8.36 7.49 -11.23
C ILE A 330 -7.20 8.40 -10.78
N SER A 331 -6.32 7.88 -9.92
CA SER A 331 -5.14 8.62 -9.43
C SER A 331 -4.20 9.02 -10.57
N CYS A 332 -4.06 8.18 -11.60
CA CYS A 332 -3.30 8.50 -12.80
C CYS A 332 -3.96 9.63 -13.61
N LYS A 333 -5.26 9.54 -13.92
CA LYS A 333 -6.00 10.57 -14.67
C LYS A 333 -5.91 11.93 -13.98
N ASN A 334 -6.06 11.94 -12.65
CA ASN A 334 -5.93 13.16 -11.85
C ASN A 334 -4.51 13.75 -11.94
N SER A 335 -3.48 12.89 -11.89
CA SER A 335 -2.10 13.31 -12.05
C SER A 335 -1.84 13.92 -13.44
N VAL A 336 -2.34 13.31 -14.52
CA VAL A 336 -2.27 13.86 -15.89
C VAL A 336 -3.00 15.22 -15.98
N GLN A 337 -4.21 15.33 -15.44
CA GLN A 337 -4.93 16.59 -15.43
C GLN A 337 -4.14 17.68 -14.71
N SER A 338 -3.49 17.35 -13.58
CA SER A 338 -2.67 18.30 -12.84
C SER A 338 -1.44 18.78 -13.61
N VAL A 339 -0.90 17.98 -14.55
CA VAL A 339 0.16 18.43 -15.47
C VAL A 339 -0.35 19.51 -16.41
N LYS A 340 -1.59 19.39 -16.89
CA LYS A 340 -2.20 20.35 -17.84
C LYS A 340 -2.55 21.69 -17.19
N GLU A 341 -2.68 21.73 -15.85
CA GLU A 341 -3.03 22.92 -15.07
C GLU A 341 -1.80 23.71 -14.55
N ILE A 342 -0.58 23.17 -14.73
CA ILE A 342 0.71 23.80 -14.35
C ILE A 342 1.33 24.44 -15.59
#